data_AF-A0A2T6B828-F1
#
_entry.id   AF-A0A2T6B828-F1
#
_cell.length_a   1.000
_cell.length_b   1.000
_cell.length_c   1.000
_cell.angle_alpha   90.00
_cell.angle_beta   90.00
_cell.angle_gamma   90.00
#
_symmetry.space_group_name_H-M   'P 1'
#
loop_
_entity.id
_entity.type
_entity.pdbx_description
1 polymer ?
#
loop_
_entity_poly.entity_id
_entity_poly.type
_entity_poly.pdbx_seq_one_letter_code
_entity_poly.pdbx_strand_id
1 'polypeptide(L)'
;MLYKHVLGLYRGTLPEAGRVIPGGLQIRDDISARLEIAMPFVLNGEALELVRDLAPESYSEEIILERLRDFRLPHPMSWIEHEHRSEETFERLGALIRGGDGEPFMVIPFLEANGMFYEPFCMLVVDHAKNEVSLGINHLVLNAHIEHLFDLGLDRDQAVRKMEEGKQIFAEIAAMSVVHLRDAVELMGAKNAPMDGRREPLMSRQERRALARKGGETPEAGTQTTRIVLNAEGRAHLTAMRETSDGRPRRAHWVRGHLMRTPTKGPVWRSAHVRGFGDPIMSPRLVTAASEGADDPMPSP
;
A
#
# COMPACT_ATOMS: atom_id res chain seq x y z
N MET A 1 -15.64 7.94 -25.73
CA MET A 1 -14.83 7.52 -26.90
C MET A 1 -13.34 7.44 -26.53
N LEU A 2 -12.99 6.80 -25.40
CA LEU A 2 -11.62 6.65 -24.88
C LEU A 2 -11.23 5.16 -24.64
N TYR A 3 -12.09 4.22 -25.03
CA TYR A 3 -11.93 2.78 -24.79
C TYR A 3 -11.22 2.02 -25.94
N LYS A 4 -10.92 2.69 -27.07
CA LYS A 4 -10.31 2.05 -28.25
C LYS A 4 -8.78 2.14 -28.32
N HIS A 5 -8.12 2.96 -27.50
CA HIS A 5 -6.66 3.14 -27.61
C HIS A 5 -5.83 2.18 -26.74
N VAL A 6 -6.43 1.51 -25.74
CA VAL A 6 -5.70 0.50 -24.94
C VAL A 6 -5.67 -0.87 -25.63
N LEU A 7 -6.58 -1.13 -26.58
CA LEU A 7 -6.63 -2.38 -27.36
C LEU A 7 -5.76 -2.38 -28.63
N GLY A 8 -5.12 -1.25 -28.96
CA GLY A 8 -4.29 -1.10 -30.17
C GLY A 8 -2.96 -1.87 -30.15
N LEU A 9 -2.52 -2.35 -28.99
CA LEU A 9 -1.26 -3.12 -28.83
C LEU A 9 -1.43 -4.64 -29.03
N TYR A 10 -2.63 -5.12 -29.36
CA TYR A 10 -2.97 -6.56 -29.33
C TYR A 10 -3.01 -7.29 -30.69
N ARG A 11 -2.40 -6.75 -31.75
CA ARG A 11 -2.30 -7.46 -33.05
C ARG A 11 -0.85 -7.57 -33.52
N GLY A 12 -0.21 -8.70 -33.20
CA GLY A 12 1.07 -9.09 -33.80
C GLY A 12 1.64 -10.38 -33.19
N THR A 13 1.39 -11.51 -33.86
CA THR A 13 2.23 -12.72 -33.97
C THR A 13 3.22 -13.09 -32.84
N LEU A 14 2.98 -14.22 -32.17
CA LEU A 14 3.95 -14.99 -31.37
C LEU A 14 4.62 -16.09 -32.23
N PRO A 15 5.92 -16.39 -32.02
CA PRO A 15 6.48 -17.73 -32.15
C PRO A 15 6.48 -18.49 -30.81
N GLU A 16 6.48 -19.81 -30.93
CA GLU A 16 6.42 -20.83 -29.89
C GLU A 16 7.63 -20.81 -28.92
N ALA A 17 7.37 -20.91 -27.61
CA ALA A 17 7.98 -21.90 -26.70
C ALA A 17 7.72 -21.57 -25.23
N GLY A 18 7.20 -22.55 -24.45
CA GLY A 18 7.40 -22.57 -22.99
C GLY A 18 6.19 -22.96 -22.16
N ARG A 19 5.93 -24.27 -22.01
CA ARG A 19 5.10 -24.95 -20.98
C ARG A 19 3.96 -24.12 -20.35
N VAL A 20 2.78 -24.26 -20.97
CA VAL A 20 1.46 -23.90 -20.43
C VAL A 20 1.17 -24.74 -19.17
N ILE A 21 0.95 -24.09 -18.03
CA ILE A 21 0.13 -24.66 -16.96
C ILE A 21 -1.32 -24.40 -17.37
N PRO A 22 -2.18 -25.43 -17.51
CA PRO A 22 -3.58 -25.21 -17.83
C PRO A 22 -4.24 -24.34 -16.75
N GLY A 23 -4.74 -23.15 -17.14
CA GLY A 23 -5.47 -22.24 -16.25
C GLY A 23 -4.64 -21.16 -15.54
N GLY A 24 -3.31 -21.16 -15.67
CA GLY A 24 -2.48 -20.06 -15.19
C GLY A 24 -2.16 -19.12 -16.35
N LEU A 25 -2.82 -17.97 -16.42
CA LEU A 25 -2.44 -16.91 -17.35
C LEU A 25 -1.02 -16.45 -16.98
N GLN A 26 -0.01 -17.02 -17.63
CA GLN A 26 1.36 -16.56 -17.47
C GLN A 26 1.40 -15.10 -17.87
N ILE A 27 1.91 -14.27 -16.98
CA ILE A 27 2.30 -12.92 -17.32
C ILE A 27 3.30 -13.01 -18.46
N ARG A 28 2.86 -12.48 -19.60
CA ARG A 28 3.66 -12.35 -20.81
C ARG A 28 4.76 -11.33 -20.56
N ASP A 29 5.67 -11.20 -21.54
CA ASP A 29 6.69 -10.15 -21.65
C ASP A 29 6.11 -8.71 -21.56
N ASP A 30 4.78 -8.56 -21.49
CA ASP A 30 4.06 -7.31 -21.45
C ASP A 30 4.07 -6.60 -20.09
N ILE A 31 4.11 -7.32 -18.95
CA ILE A 31 4.34 -6.67 -17.65
C ILE A 31 5.78 -6.24 -17.52
N SER A 32 6.73 -7.01 -18.05
CA SER A 32 8.13 -6.57 -18.17
C SER A 32 8.20 -5.24 -18.92
N ALA A 33 7.55 -5.12 -20.09
CA ALA A 33 7.47 -3.87 -20.85
C ALA A 33 6.69 -2.75 -20.13
N ARG A 34 5.67 -3.07 -19.32
CA ARG A 34 4.95 -2.05 -18.51
C ARG A 34 5.74 -1.59 -17.29
N LEU A 35 6.52 -2.49 -16.69
CA LEU A 35 7.48 -2.20 -15.62
C LEU A 35 8.65 -1.35 -16.13
N GLU A 36 8.98 -1.43 -17.42
CA GLU A 36 9.97 -0.52 -18.02
C GLU A 36 9.52 0.95 -18.00
N ILE A 37 8.21 1.21 -18.10
CA ILE A 37 7.67 2.58 -18.13
C ILE A 37 7.23 3.05 -16.74
N ALA A 38 6.83 2.12 -15.86
CA ALA A 38 6.41 2.45 -14.51
C ALA A 38 7.60 2.70 -13.59
N MET A 39 7.54 3.75 -12.76
CA MET A 39 8.54 3.94 -11.70
C MET A 39 8.29 2.91 -10.59
N PRO A 40 9.24 2.01 -10.27
CA PRO A 40 9.01 1.00 -9.25
C PRO A 40 9.36 1.50 -7.86
N PHE A 41 8.43 1.30 -6.93
CA PHE A 41 8.55 1.55 -5.50
C PHE A 41 8.42 0.22 -4.75
N VAL A 42 9.41 -0.12 -3.92
CA VAL A 42 9.39 -1.36 -3.12
C VAL A 42 9.33 -0.98 -1.65
N LEU A 43 8.22 -1.31 -0.99
CA LEU A 43 8.09 -1.19 0.46
C LEU A 43 8.75 -2.41 1.11
N ASN A 44 9.86 -2.18 1.82
CA ASN A 44 10.43 -3.24 2.64
C ASN A 44 9.51 -3.58 3.82
N GLY A 45 9.70 -4.75 4.44
CA GLY A 45 8.81 -5.23 5.51
C GLY A 45 8.62 -4.24 6.67
N GLU A 46 9.68 -3.58 7.14
CA GLU A 46 9.58 -2.59 8.21
C GLU A 46 8.83 -1.31 7.78
N ALA A 47 9.06 -0.81 6.55
CA ALA A 47 8.32 0.33 6.04
C ALA A 47 6.83 -0.02 5.85
N LEU A 48 6.55 -1.22 5.37
CA LEU A 48 5.19 -1.74 5.26
C LEU A 48 4.50 -1.84 6.64
N GLU A 49 5.20 -2.27 7.69
CA GLU A 49 4.68 -2.26 9.06
C GLU A 49 4.24 -0.85 9.49
N LEU A 50 5.08 0.16 9.26
CA LEU A 50 4.75 1.55 9.61
C LEU A 50 3.59 2.11 8.76
N VAL A 51 3.57 1.83 7.46
CA VAL A 51 2.44 2.23 6.59
C VAL A 51 1.13 1.58 7.06
N ARG A 52 1.18 0.29 7.43
CA ARG A 52 0.01 -0.46 7.92
C ARG A 52 -0.52 0.06 9.27
N ASP A 53 0.35 0.52 10.18
CA ASP A 53 -0.09 1.13 11.44
C ASP A 53 -0.89 2.43 11.22
N LEU A 54 -0.62 3.12 10.11
CA LEU A 54 -1.30 4.37 9.71
C LEU A 54 -2.48 4.14 8.75
N ALA A 55 -2.60 2.92 8.23
CA ALA A 55 -3.66 2.52 7.33
C ALA A 55 -5.00 2.48 8.09
N PRO A 56 -6.12 2.77 7.41
CA PRO A 56 -7.44 2.61 8.00
C PRO A 56 -7.72 1.12 8.30
N GLU A 57 -8.59 0.85 9.28
CA GLU A 57 -9.03 -0.52 9.59
C GLU A 57 -9.76 -1.18 8.41
N SER A 58 -10.35 -0.38 7.52
CA SER A 58 -11.02 -0.83 6.30
C SER A 58 -10.83 0.16 5.15
N TYR A 59 -10.95 -0.35 3.92
CA TYR A 59 -10.85 0.45 2.69
C TYR A 59 -12.24 0.69 2.08
N SER A 60 -13.11 1.42 2.80
CA SER A 60 -14.40 1.84 2.23
C SER A 60 -14.19 2.86 1.09
N GLU A 61 -15.19 3.00 0.22
CA GLU A 61 -15.14 3.98 -0.88
C GLU A 61 -14.90 5.40 -0.36
N GLU A 62 -15.56 5.80 0.71
CA GLU A 62 -15.41 7.13 1.33
C GLU A 62 -13.98 7.34 1.82
N ILE A 63 -13.40 6.34 2.47
CA ILE A 63 -12.02 6.39 2.99
C ILE A 63 -11.02 6.48 1.84
N ILE A 64 -11.22 5.71 0.76
CA ILE A 64 -10.37 5.76 -0.43
C ILE A 64 -10.43 7.16 -1.06
N LEU A 65 -11.63 7.69 -1.29
CA LEU A 65 -11.83 9.02 -1.88
C LEU A 65 -11.22 10.12 -1.01
N GLU A 66 -11.41 10.07 0.31
CA GLU A 66 -10.83 11.02 1.25
C GLU A 66 -9.29 10.98 1.22
N ARG A 67 -8.70 9.79 1.37
CA ARG A 67 -7.24 9.62 1.43
C ARG A 67 -6.56 10.04 0.13
N LEU A 68 -7.19 9.80 -1.01
CA LEU A 68 -6.62 10.06 -2.33
C LEU A 68 -6.99 11.43 -2.91
N ARG A 69 -7.92 12.19 -2.31
CA ARG A 69 -8.45 13.47 -2.84
C ARG A 69 -7.38 14.43 -3.40
N ASP A 70 -6.34 14.66 -2.61
CA ASP A 70 -5.24 15.57 -2.94
C ASP A 70 -3.98 14.83 -3.38
N PHE A 71 -4.06 13.51 -3.52
CA PHE A 71 -2.92 12.71 -3.91
C PHE A 71 -2.62 12.94 -5.39
N ARG A 72 -1.32 13.03 -5.68
CA ARG A 72 -0.78 13.05 -7.02
C ARG A 72 0.28 11.97 -7.06
N LEU A 73 0.22 11.12 -8.08
CA LEU A 73 1.24 10.11 -8.25
C LEU A 73 2.59 10.77 -8.46
N PRO A 74 3.67 10.23 -7.87
CA PRO A 74 5.03 10.72 -8.14
C PRO A 74 5.39 10.64 -9.63
N HIS A 75 4.83 9.66 -10.34
CA HIS A 75 5.00 9.44 -11.77
C HIS A 75 3.67 9.01 -12.41
N PRO A 76 3.41 9.36 -13.69
CA PRO A 76 2.16 9.01 -14.37
C PRO A 76 1.82 7.51 -14.34
N MET A 77 2.86 6.67 -14.29
CA MET A 77 2.77 5.25 -14.00
C MET A 77 3.76 4.91 -12.90
N SER A 78 3.24 4.33 -11.82
CA SER A 78 4.01 3.90 -10.66
C SER A 78 3.70 2.44 -10.38
N TRP A 79 4.72 1.63 -10.15
CA TRP A 79 4.59 0.29 -9.63
C TRP A 79 4.85 0.33 -8.13
N ILE A 80 3.98 -0.26 -7.33
CA ILE A 80 4.25 -0.47 -5.90
C ILE A 80 4.29 -1.95 -5.62
N GLU A 81 5.27 -2.36 -4.82
CA GLU A 81 5.44 -3.73 -4.36
C GLU A 81 5.49 -3.78 -2.83
N HIS A 82 4.75 -4.74 -2.27
CA HIS A 82 4.81 -5.11 -0.87
C HIS A 82 5.56 -6.42 -0.75
N GLU A 83 6.71 -6.39 -0.08
CA GLU A 83 7.42 -7.62 0.28
C GLU A 83 6.84 -8.17 1.60
N HIS A 84 6.02 -9.22 1.52
CA HIS A 84 5.58 -9.96 2.69
C HIS A 84 6.33 -11.29 2.79
N ARG A 85 7.10 -11.42 3.87
CA ARG A 85 7.83 -12.66 4.18
C ARG A 85 7.22 -13.28 5.44
N SER A 86 6.51 -14.39 5.28
CA SER A 86 6.12 -15.25 6.39
C SER A 86 7.18 -16.36 6.58
N GLU A 87 7.07 -17.14 7.66
CA GLU A 87 7.97 -18.28 7.91
C GLU A 87 7.79 -19.40 6.86
N GLU A 88 6.61 -19.49 6.24
CA GLU A 88 6.21 -20.61 5.37
C GLU A 88 6.06 -20.20 3.90
N THR A 89 5.78 -18.93 3.61
CA THR A 89 5.53 -18.41 2.26
C THR A 89 6.16 -17.03 2.04
N PHE A 90 6.65 -16.82 0.81
CA PHE A 90 6.98 -15.49 0.33
C PHE A 90 5.89 -15.08 -0.64
N GLU A 91 5.10 -14.08 -0.26
CA GLU A 91 4.03 -13.53 -1.07
C GLU A 91 4.39 -12.09 -1.41
N ARG A 92 4.49 -11.79 -2.70
CA ARG A 92 4.58 -10.40 -3.17
C ARG A 92 3.23 -9.96 -3.69
N LEU A 93 2.82 -8.80 -3.22
CA LEU A 93 1.69 -8.08 -3.77
C LEU A 93 2.26 -6.90 -4.55
N GLY A 94 1.91 -6.81 -5.81
CA GLY A 94 2.25 -5.69 -6.67
C GLY A 94 0.99 -4.90 -7.04
N ALA A 95 1.13 -3.63 -7.37
CA ALA A 95 0.10 -2.93 -8.11
C ALA A 95 0.72 -1.96 -9.09
N LEU A 96 0.23 -1.99 -10.33
CA LEU A 96 0.48 -0.94 -11.29
C LEU A 96 -0.57 0.14 -11.10
N ILE A 97 -0.13 1.35 -10.78
CA ILE A 97 -0.99 2.51 -10.57
C ILE A 97 -0.70 3.50 -11.68
N ARG A 98 -1.73 3.79 -12.48
CA ARG A 98 -1.71 4.83 -13.49
C ARG A 98 -2.62 5.97 -13.06
N GLY A 99 -2.19 7.20 -13.31
CA GLY A 99 -3.01 8.39 -13.15
C GLY A 99 -2.21 9.63 -13.47
N GLY A 100 -2.86 10.79 -13.46
CA GLY A 100 -2.23 12.04 -13.83
C GLY A 100 -3.11 13.22 -13.47
N ASP A 101 -2.70 14.42 -13.86
CA ASP A 101 -3.45 15.64 -13.56
C ASP A 101 -4.85 15.59 -14.20
N GLY A 102 -5.86 15.38 -13.34
CA GLY A 102 -7.26 15.30 -13.74
C GLY A 102 -7.71 13.96 -14.35
N GLU A 103 -6.82 12.95 -14.47
CA GLU A 103 -7.20 11.60 -14.89
C GLU A 103 -7.57 10.73 -13.67
N PRO A 104 -8.56 9.82 -13.79
CA PRO A 104 -8.82 8.82 -12.77
C PRO A 104 -7.59 7.97 -12.47
N PHE A 105 -7.40 7.59 -11.20
CA PHE A 105 -6.44 6.56 -10.87
C PHE A 105 -6.97 5.20 -11.34
N MET A 106 -6.14 4.45 -12.05
CA MET A 106 -6.38 3.05 -12.37
C MET A 106 -5.34 2.22 -11.63
N VAL A 107 -5.81 1.32 -10.78
CA VAL A 107 -4.96 0.46 -9.94
C VAL A 107 -5.19 -0.98 -10.35
N ILE A 108 -4.14 -1.60 -10.87
CA ILE A 108 -4.14 -2.95 -11.41
C ILE A 108 -3.33 -3.82 -10.42
N PRO A 109 -3.99 -4.60 -9.55
CA PRO A 109 -3.32 -5.40 -8.53
C PRO A 109 -2.73 -6.69 -9.12
N PHE A 110 -1.58 -7.12 -8.63
CA PHE A 110 -0.92 -8.36 -9.03
C PHE A 110 -0.60 -9.16 -7.78
N LEU A 111 -0.95 -10.45 -7.80
CA LEU A 111 -0.60 -11.40 -6.76
C LEU A 111 0.52 -12.29 -7.29
N GLU A 112 1.64 -12.37 -6.57
CA GLU A 112 2.66 -13.38 -6.84
C GLU A 112 2.33 -14.67 -6.08
N ALA A 113 2.25 -15.78 -6.79
CA ALA A 113 2.30 -17.11 -6.19
C ALA A 113 3.26 -18.00 -6.96
N ASN A 114 4.07 -18.79 -6.24
CA ASN A 114 5.07 -19.69 -6.83
C ASN A 114 6.09 -18.99 -7.76
N GLY A 115 6.45 -17.73 -7.47
CA GLY A 115 7.41 -16.96 -8.27
C GLY A 115 6.84 -16.39 -9.58
N MET A 116 5.51 -16.43 -9.74
CA MET A 116 4.80 -15.92 -10.91
C MET A 116 3.72 -14.95 -10.43
N PHE A 117 3.70 -13.75 -10.98
CA PHE A 117 2.54 -12.87 -10.80
C PHE A 117 1.37 -13.39 -11.66
N TYR A 118 0.14 -13.16 -11.20
CA TYR A 118 -1.08 -13.48 -11.92
C TYR A 118 -1.73 -12.21 -12.47
N GLU A 119 -2.16 -12.22 -13.73
CA GLU A 119 -2.89 -11.09 -14.32
C GLU A 119 -4.24 -10.92 -13.60
N PRO A 120 -4.57 -9.71 -13.10
CA PRO A 120 -5.86 -9.47 -12.48
C PRO A 120 -6.99 -9.42 -13.49
N PHE A 121 -8.14 -9.96 -13.12
CA PHE A 121 -9.38 -9.76 -13.87
C PHE A 121 -10.15 -8.50 -13.45
N CYS A 122 -9.71 -7.80 -12.40
CA CYS A 122 -10.32 -6.53 -11.99
C CYS A 122 -9.29 -5.47 -11.58
N MET A 123 -9.67 -4.22 -11.77
CA MET A 123 -8.87 -3.04 -11.46
C MET A 123 -9.72 -2.05 -10.69
N LEU A 124 -9.13 -1.36 -9.72
CA LEU A 124 -9.81 -0.27 -9.03
C LEU A 124 -9.68 0.99 -9.88
N VAL A 125 -10.78 1.72 -10.06
CA VAL A 125 -10.80 3.02 -10.72
C VAL A 125 -11.28 4.06 -9.72
N VAL A 126 -10.46 5.06 -9.45
CA VAL A 126 -10.80 6.19 -8.55
C VAL A 126 -10.93 7.44 -9.38
N ASP A 127 -12.16 7.91 -9.58
CA ASP A 127 -12.47 9.11 -10.35
C ASP A 127 -12.76 10.28 -9.40
N HIS A 128 -11.73 11.08 -9.13
CA HIS A 128 -11.83 12.24 -8.25
C HIS A 128 -12.79 13.31 -8.77
N ALA A 129 -12.93 13.46 -10.09
CA ALA A 129 -13.82 14.46 -10.67
C ALA A 129 -15.29 14.10 -10.44
N LYS A 130 -15.60 12.79 -10.40
CA LYS A 130 -16.94 12.28 -10.11
C LYS A 130 -17.18 11.91 -8.65
N ASN A 131 -16.13 11.92 -7.83
CA ASN A 131 -16.16 11.45 -6.45
C ASN A 131 -16.70 10.01 -6.37
N GLU A 132 -16.12 9.12 -7.17
CA GLU A 132 -16.58 7.74 -7.35
C GLU A 132 -15.39 6.77 -7.30
N VAL A 133 -15.59 5.63 -6.65
CA VAL A 133 -14.72 4.46 -6.73
C VAL A 133 -15.48 3.34 -7.42
N SER A 134 -14.92 2.80 -8.49
CA SER A 134 -15.54 1.72 -9.26
C SER A 134 -14.56 0.58 -9.52
N LEU A 135 -15.10 -0.60 -9.80
CA LEU A 135 -14.32 -1.77 -10.18
C LEU A 135 -14.41 -1.96 -11.70
N GLY A 136 -13.30 -1.74 -12.40
CA GLY A 136 -13.15 -2.13 -13.79
C GLY A 136 -12.91 -3.63 -13.91
N ILE A 137 -13.55 -4.30 -14.87
CA ILE A 137 -13.42 -5.75 -15.07
C ILE A 137 -12.81 -6.01 -16.45
N ASN A 138 -11.75 -6.82 -16.46
CA ASN A 138 -11.22 -7.41 -17.68
C ASN A 138 -11.97 -8.71 -17.98
N HIS A 139 -13.01 -8.62 -18.82
CA HIS A 139 -13.87 -9.76 -19.15
C HIS A 139 -13.12 -10.93 -19.81
N LEU A 140 -11.99 -10.68 -20.49
CA LEU A 140 -11.21 -11.75 -21.11
C LEU A 140 -10.52 -12.60 -20.05
N VAL A 141 -9.83 -11.96 -19.10
CA VAL A 141 -9.16 -12.65 -17.99
C VAL A 141 -10.20 -13.27 -17.05
N LEU A 142 -11.32 -12.58 -16.82
CA LEU A 142 -12.45 -13.11 -16.05
C LEU A 142 -12.98 -14.42 -16.65
N ASN A 143 -13.24 -14.46 -17.95
CA ASN A 143 -13.77 -15.65 -18.61
C ASN A 143 -12.77 -16.81 -18.55
N ALA A 144 -11.48 -16.55 -18.76
CA ALA A 144 -10.43 -17.56 -18.61
C ALA A 144 -10.36 -18.11 -17.17
N HIS A 145 -10.54 -17.25 -16.16
CA HIS A 145 -10.59 -17.67 -14.77
C HIS A 145 -11.81 -18.54 -14.48
N ILE A 146 -12.99 -18.20 -15.02
CA ILE A 146 -14.21 -18.99 -14.89
C ILE A 146 -14.03 -20.38 -15.53
N GLU A 147 -13.46 -20.45 -16.74
CA GLU A 147 -13.15 -21.72 -17.40
C GLU A 147 -12.22 -22.58 -16.53
N HIS A 148 -11.19 -21.98 -15.94
CA HIS A 148 -10.31 -22.69 -15.02
C HIS A 148 -11.04 -23.23 -13.78
N LEU A 149 -11.97 -22.47 -13.19
CA LEU A 149 -12.77 -22.95 -12.07
C LEU A 149 -13.63 -24.16 -12.46
N PHE A 150 -14.17 -24.19 -13.69
CA PHE A 150 -14.88 -25.35 -14.21
C PHE A 150 -13.97 -26.56 -14.42
N ASP A 151 -12.75 -26.35 -14.91
CA ASP A 151 -11.76 -27.43 -15.05
C ASP A 151 -11.37 -28.04 -13.68
N LEU A 152 -11.44 -27.25 -12.60
CA LEU A 152 -11.28 -27.71 -11.23
C LEU A 152 -12.52 -28.46 -10.67
N GLY A 153 -13.56 -28.64 -11.48
CA GLY A 153 -14.76 -29.39 -11.13
C GLY A 153 -15.78 -28.59 -10.32
N LEU A 154 -15.65 -27.27 -10.25
CA LEU A 154 -16.66 -26.43 -9.60
C LEU A 154 -17.91 -26.36 -10.47
N ASP A 155 -19.08 -26.37 -9.85
CA ASP A 155 -20.31 -26.02 -10.54
C ASP A 155 -20.40 -24.50 -10.81
N ARG A 156 -21.41 -24.08 -11.57
CA ARG A 156 -21.65 -22.67 -11.91
C ARG A 156 -21.80 -21.77 -10.70
N ASP A 157 -22.53 -22.21 -9.68
CA ASP A 157 -22.81 -21.39 -8.51
C ASP A 157 -21.56 -21.26 -7.62
N GLN A 158 -20.77 -22.33 -7.51
CA GLN A 158 -19.48 -22.35 -6.85
C GLN A 158 -18.48 -21.44 -7.58
N ALA A 159 -18.40 -21.53 -8.90
CA ALA A 159 -17.52 -20.68 -9.71
C ALA A 159 -17.89 -19.19 -9.57
N VAL A 160 -19.18 -18.86 -9.62
CA VAL A 160 -19.66 -17.47 -9.41
C VAL A 160 -19.32 -16.97 -8.01
N ARG A 161 -19.55 -17.76 -6.95
CA ARG A 161 -19.16 -17.37 -5.58
C ARG A 161 -17.66 -17.12 -5.46
N LYS A 162 -16.84 -18.03 -5.99
CA LYS A 162 -15.37 -17.89 -6.02
C LYS A 162 -14.92 -16.66 -6.81
N MET A 163 -15.63 -16.33 -7.88
CA MET A 163 -15.38 -15.12 -8.64
C MET A 163 -15.68 -13.85 -7.85
N GLU A 164 -16.81 -13.78 -7.16
CA GLU A 164 -17.14 -12.62 -6.31
C GLU A 164 -16.16 -12.47 -5.13
N GLU A 165 -15.77 -13.59 -4.49
CA GLU A 165 -14.70 -13.60 -3.48
C GLU A 165 -13.39 -13.05 -4.06
N GLY A 166 -12.99 -13.51 -5.25
CA GLY A 166 -11.79 -13.03 -5.92
C GLY A 166 -11.86 -11.54 -6.27
N LYS A 167 -13.00 -11.03 -6.75
CA LYS A 167 -13.20 -9.60 -7.02
C LYS A 167 -12.97 -8.76 -5.76
N GLN A 168 -13.54 -9.20 -4.63
CA GLN A 168 -13.39 -8.50 -3.36
C GLN A 168 -11.92 -8.46 -2.92
N ILE A 169 -11.22 -9.61 -2.98
CA ILE A 169 -9.79 -9.71 -2.63
C ILE A 169 -8.94 -8.77 -3.49
N PHE A 170 -9.13 -8.79 -4.81
CA PHE A 170 -8.36 -7.93 -5.71
C PHE A 170 -8.71 -6.44 -5.53
N ALA A 171 -9.98 -6.10 -5.27
CA ALA A 171 -10.38 -4.74 -4.96
C ALA A 171 -9.71 -4.23 -3.67
N GLU A 172 -9.65 -5.06 -2.63
CA GLU A 172 -8.95 -4.75 -1.38
C GLU A 172 -7.45 -4.59 -1.60
N ILE A 173 -6.81 -5.49 -2.34
CA ILE A 173 -5.38 -5.38 -2.68
C ILE A 173 -5.11 -4.08 -3.45
N ALA A 174 -5.96 -3.74 -4.42
CA ALA A 174 -5.82 -2.51 -5.20
C ALA A 174 -5.97 -1.26 -4.31
N ALA A 175 -7.01 -1.21 -3.48
CA ALA A 175 -7.25 -0.09 -2.56
C ALA A 175 -6.10 0.07 -1.56
N MET A 176 -5.68 -1.04 -0.94
CA MET A 176 -4.53 -1.08 -0.05
C MET A 176 -3.27 -0.55 -0.74
N SER A 177 -2.98 -1.01 -1.96
CA SER A 177 -1.74 -0.65 -2.67
C SER A 177 -1.67 0.83 -3.02
N VAL A 178 -2.76 1.43 -3.51
CA VAL A 178 -2.75 2.86 -3.83
C VAL A 178 -2.69 3.74 -2.58
N VAL A 179 -3.37 3.35 -1.50
CA VAL A 179 -3.29 4.05 -0.21
C VAL A 179 -1.89 3.92 0.40
N HIS A 180 -1.29 2.74 0.33
CA HIS A 180 0.08 2.51 0.81
C HIS A 180 1.10 3.32 0.03
N LEU A 181 0.98 3.39 -1.32
CA LEU A 181 1.86 4.25 -2.11
C LEU A 181 1.72 5.70 -1.68
N ARG A 182 0.48 6.18 -1.55
CA ARG A 182 0.19 7.54 -1.11
C ARG A 182 0.79 7.84 0.25
N ASP A 183 0.57 6.97 1.23
CA ASP A 183 1.04 7.16 2.60
C ASP A 183 2.57 7.09 2.67
N ALA A 184 3.19 6.15 1.97
CA ALA A 184 4.64 6.04 1.89
C ALA A 184 5.29 7.29 1.26
N VAL A 185 4.72 7.80 0.16
CA VAL A 185 5.19 9.02 -0.49
C VAL A 185 5.03 10.23 0.43
N GLU A 186 3.90 10.36 1.14
CA GLU A 186 3.70 11.47 2.08
C GLU A 186 4.66 11.39 3.27
N LEU A 187 4.93 10.20 3.80
CA LEU A 187 5.86 9.99 4.90
C LEU A 187 7.31 10.28 4.49
N MET A 188 7.73 9.88 3.28
CA MET A 188 9.04 10.23 2.73
C MET A 188 9.19 11.74 2.50
N GLY A 189 8.11 12.42 2.11
CA GLY A 189 8.08 13.87 1.89
C GLY A 189 7.89 14.71 3.15
N ALA A 190 7.59 14.09 4.29
CA ALA A 190 7.28 14.80 5.52
C ALA A 190 8.53 15.46 6.13
N LYS A 191 8.34 16.60 6.80
CA LYS A 191 9.39 17.13 7.68
C LYS A 191 9.65 16.12 8.81
N ASN A 192 10.93 15.81 9.05
CA ASN A 192 11.37 14.75 9.96
C ASN A 192 10.87 13.36 9.55
N ALA A 193 10.79 13.11 8.24
CA ALA A 193 10.33 11.85 7.64
C ALA A 193 10.84 10.61 8.40
N PRO A 194 9.99 9.60 8.68
CA PRO A 194 10.41 8.33 9.26
C PRO A 194 10.93 7.33 8.22
N MET A 195 10.87 7.68 6.94
CA MET A 195 11.19 6.82 5.81
C MET A 195 12.12 7.53 4.83
N ASP A 196 13.01 6.76 4.20
CA ASP A 196 13.87 7.22 3.11
C ASP A 196 13.61 6.39 1.85
N GLY A 197 13.68 7.03 0.68
CA GLY A 197 13.71 6.35 -0.62
C GLY A 197 15.15 6.12 -1.08
N ARG A 198 15.56 4.86 -1.21
CA ARG A 198 16.88 4.47 -1.73
C ARG A 198 16.77 4.02 -3.16
N ARG A 199 17.55 4.63 -4.06
CA ARG A 199 17.67 4.15 -5.43
C ARG A 199 18.59 2.95 -5.46
N GLU A 200 18.10 1.85 -5.98
CA GLU A 200 18.86 0.63 -6.21
C GLU A 200 18.53 0.05 -7.59
N PRO A 201 19.40 -0.78 -8.18
CA PRO A 201 19.06 -1.49 -9.40
C PRO A 201 17.82 -2.36 -9.19
N LEU A 202 16.86 -2.31 -10.13
CA LEU A 202 15.64 -3.14 -10.10
C LEU A 202 15.95 -4.63 -9.89
N MET A 203 17.06 -5.09 -10.47
CA MET A 203 17.53 -6.45 -10.35
C MET A 203 19.03 -6.47 -10.05
N SER A 204 19.43 -7.24 -9.04
CA SER A 204 20.84 -7.41 -8.71
C SER A 204 21.61 -8.02 -9.88
N ARG A 205 22.94 -7.85 -9.88
CA ARG A 205 23.79 -8.45 -10.91
C ARG A 205 23.66 -9.98 -10.94
N GLN A 206 23.43 -10.60 -9.79
CA GLN A 206 23.29 -12.05 -9.66
C GLN A 206 21.96 -12.53 -10.25
N GLU A 207 20.85 -11.86 -9.94
CA GLU A 207 19.53 -12.17 -10.48
C GLU A 207 19.50 -11.98 -12.01
N ARG A 208 20.08 -10.88 -12.53
CA ARG A 208 20.18 -10.67 -13.99
C ARG A 208 20.93 -11.81 -14.68
N ARG A 209 22.04 -12.26 -14.09
CA ARG A 209 22.79 -13.41 -14.61
C ARG A 209 21.99 -14.70 -14.52
N ALA A 210 21.21 -14.91 -13.46
CA ALA A 210 20.38 -16.08 -13.30
C ALA A 210 19.23 -16.11 -14.33
N LEU A 211 18.59 -14.96 -14.58
CA LEU A 211 17.52 -14.81 -15.56
C LEU A 211 18.03 -15.00 -16.99
N ALA A 212 19.15 -14.35 -17.34
CA ALA A 212 19.78 -14.54 -18.65
C ALA A 212 20.17 -16.01 -18.92
N ARG A 213 20.65 -16.73 -17.90
CA ARG A 213 20.94 -18.18 -18.02
C ARG A 213 19.69 -19.03 -18.26
N LYS A 214 18.53 -18.58 -17.79
CA LYS A 214 17.23 -19.22 -18.02
C LYS A 214 16.59 -18.82 -19.36
N GLY A 215 17.27 -18.01 -20.17
CA GLY A 215 16.76 -17.51 -21.46
C GLY A 215 15.73 -16.38 -21.34
N GLY A 216 15.55 -15.81 -20.14
CA GLY A 216 14.65 -14.67 -19.94
C GLY A 216 15.31 -13.34 -20.31
N GLU A 217 14.51 -12.41 -20.80
CA GLU A 217 14.94 -11.03 -21.04
C GLU A 217 15.24 -10.33 -19.72
N THR A 218 16.40 -9.66 -19.64
CA THR A 218 16.78 -8.90 -18.44
C THR A 218 16.44 -7.43 -18.65
N PRO A 219 15.89 -6.74 -17.63
CA PRO A 219 15.73 -5.29 -17.69
C PRO A 219 17.04 -4.59 -18.08
N GLU A 220 16.94 -3.47 -18.79
CA GLU A 220 18.11 -2.68 -19.20
C GLU A 220 19.07 -2.44 -18.03
N ALA A 221 20.37 -2.51 -18.32
CA ALA A 221 21.41 -2.29 -17.33
C ALA A 221 21.39 -0.82 -16.86
N GLY A 222 20.60 -0.53 -15.85
CA GLY A 222 20.41 0.84 -15.37
C GLY A 222 19.02 1.08 -14.77
N THR A 223 18.02 0.24 -15.05
CA THR A 223 16.68 0.37 -14.46
C THR A 223 16.79 0.39 -12.94
N GLN A 224 16.33 1.51 -12.35
CA GLN A 224 16.36 1.74 -10.91
C GLN A 224 14.98 1.49 -10.32
N THR A 225 14.96 1.01 -9.09
CA THR A 225 13.79 1.03 -8.20
C THR A 225 14.05 1.92 -7.00
N THR A 226 12.98 2.50 -6.47
CA THR A 226 13.00 3.23 -5.21
C THR A 226 12.59 2.27 -4.10
N ARG A 227 13.56 1.73 -3.37
CA ARG A 227 13.29 0.97 -2.15
C ARG A 227 13.00 1.92 -1.00
N ILE A 228 11.80 1.84 -0.47
CA ILE A 228 11.34 2.61 0.68
C ILE A 228 11.72 1.85 1.94
N VAL A 229 12.49 2.49 2.82
CA VAL A 229 13.01 1.88 4.05
C VAL A 229 12.79 2.80 5.24
N LEU A 230 12.71 2.22 6.45
CA LEU A 230 12.72 3.02 7.67
C LEU A 230 14.09 3.60 7.95
N ASN A 231 14.10 4.86 8.39
CA ASN A 231 15.28 5.49 8.96
C ASN A 231 15.28 5.37 10.49
N ALA A 232 16.15 6.12 11.17
CA ALA A 232 16.26 6.02 12.63
C ALA A 232 14.96 6.40 13.35
N GLU A 233 14.25 7.41 12.85
CA GLU A 233 12.97 7.88 13.41
C GLU A 233 11.86 6.84 13.22
N GLY A 234 11.78 6.24 12.03
CA GLY A 234 10.83 5.16 11.76
C GLY A 234 11.08 3.93 12.63
N ARG A 235 12.34 3.52 12.80
CA ARG A 235 12.69 2.40 13.70
C ARG A 235 12.35 2.69 15.15
N ALA A 236 12.58 3.92 15.63
CA ALA A 236 12.18 4.33 16.98
C ALA A 236 10.66 4.23 17.18
N HIS A 237 9.86 4.56 16.16
CA HIS A 237 8.42 4.35 16.20
C HIS A 237 8.06 2.86 16.31
N LEU A 238 8.63 1.98 15.50
CA LEU A 238 8.33 0.54 15.58
C LEU A 238 8.69 -0.05 16.96
N THR A 239 9.83 0.36 17.53
CA THR A 239 10.19 -0.03 18.91
C THR A 239 9.15 0.45 19.92
N ALA A 240 8.70 1.70 19.81
CA ALA A 240 7.65 2.24 20.66
C ALA A 240 6.34 1.44 20.56
N MET A 241 5.96 0.98 19.36
CA MET A 241 4.77 0.14 19.17
C MET A 241 4.88 -1.17 19.93
N ARG A 242 6.03 -1.85 19.78
CA ARG A 242 6.29 -3.15 20.42
C ARG A 242 6.36 -3.07 21.94
N GLU A 243 6.79 -1.94 22.50
CA GLU A 243 6.84 -1.76 23.97
C GLU A 243 5.51 -1.35 24.61
N THR A 244 4.55 -0.80 23.83
CA THR A 244 3.22 -0.43 24.34
C THR A 244 2.29 -1.62 24.58
N SER A 245 2.58 -2.79 24.02
CA SER A 245 1.74 -3.99 24.15
C SER A 245 1.90 -4.75 25.48
N ASP A 246 2.90 -4.40 26.31
CA ASP A 246 3.29 -5.14 27.51
C ASP A 246 2.30 -5.08 28.71
N GLY A 247 1.16 -4.38 28.58
CA GLY A 247 0.04 -4.43 29.55
C GLY A 247 0.32 -3.96 31.00
N ARG A 248 1.55 -3.58 31.33
CA ARG A 248 1.94 -3.15 32.67
C ARG A 248 1.67 -1.65 32.84
N PRO A 249 1.01 -1.21 33.93
CA PRO A 249 0.85 0.21 34.22
C PRO A 249 2.22 0.84 34.51
N ARG A 250 2.80 1.54 33.52
CA ARG A 250 4.06 2.26 33.64
C ARG A 250 3.78 3.77 33.80
N ARG A 251 4.51 4.43 34.71
CA ARG A 251 4.47 5.90 34.87
C ARG A 251 5.01 6.63 33.64
N ALA A 252 6.02 6.05 32.99
CA ALA A 252 6.51 6.46 31.69
C ALA A 252 5.83 5.63 30.59
N HIS A 253 5.25 6.27 29.59
CA HIS A 253 4.62 5.59 28.46
C HIS A 253 5.13 6.17 27.13
N TRP A 254 5.26 5.30 26.14
CA TRP A 254 5.52 5.73 24.78
C TRP A 254 4.31 6.43 24.19
N VAL A 255 4.56 7.55 23.53
CA VAL A 255 3.63 8.23 22.65
C VAL A 255 3.99 7.86 21.23
N ARG A 256 3.01 7.36 20.50
CA ARG A 256 3.15 6.96 19.10
C ARG A 256 3.54 8.16 18.23
N GLY A 257 4.44 7.93 17.29
CA GLY A 257 4.68 8.91 16.24
C GLY A 257 3.45 9.05 15.35
N HIS A 258 3.18 10.23 14.83
CA HIS A 258 2.04 10.47 13.95
C HIS A 258 2.35 11.52 12.89
N LEU A 259 1.75 11.32 11.73
CA LEU A 259 1.78 12.30 10.66
C LEU A 259 0.77 13.40 10.94
N MET A 260 1.22 14.65 10.92
CA MET A 260 0.36 15.81 10.98
C MET A 260 0.45 16.62 9.70
N ARG A 261 -0.69 17.15 9.26
CA ARG A 261 -0.71 18.17 8.20
C ARG A 261 -0.74 19.55 8.84
N THR A 262 0.22 20.39 8.49
CA THR A 262 0.25 21.79 8.91
C THR A 262 -0.05 22.68 7.71
N PRO A 263 -0.89 23.72 7.85
CA PRO A 263 -1.22 24.61 6.73
C PRO A 263 0.00 25.30 6.10
N THR A 264 1.03 25.55 6.89
CA THR A 264 2.22 26.33 6.48
C THR A 264 3.44 25.49 6.15
N LYS A 265 3.57 24.28 6.69
CA LYS A 265 4.77 23.44 6.50
C LYS A 265 4.47 22.09 5.83
N GLY A 266 3.23 21.88 5.40
CA GLY A 266 2.82 20.62 4.78
C GLY A 266 2.85 19.45 5.78
N PRO A 267 3.11 18.21 5.30
CA PRO A 267 3.21 17.03 6.15
C PRO A 267 4.43 17.12 7.07
N VAL A 268 4.19 16.87 8.37
CA VAL A 268 5.22 16.86 9.41
C VAL A 268 5.04 15.59 10.22
N TRP A 269 6.10 14.79 10.29
CA TRP A 269 6.17 13.65 11.19
C TRP A 269 6.54 14.13 12.59
N ARG A 270 5.72 13.76 13.57
CA ARG A 270 6.07 13.89 14.99
C ARG A 270 6.62 12.56 15.46
N SER A 271 7.90 12.56 15.85
CA SER A 271 8.59 11.38 16.33
C SER A 271 7.93 10.75 17.57
N ALA A 272 8.04 9.43 17.64
CA ALA A 272 7.69 8.71 18.85
C ALA A 272 8.59 9.17 20.02
N HIS A 273 8.01 9.32 21.20
CA HIS A 273 8.74 9.78 22.38
C HIS A 273 8.14 9.21 23.66
N VAL A 274 8.95 9.12 24.71
CA VAL A 274 8.46 8.70 26.04
C VAL A 274 7.94 9.93 26.79
N ARG A 275 6.70 9.86 27.29
CA ARG A 275 6.17 10.82 28.27
C ARG A 275 6.23 10.27 29.66
N GLY A 276 6.43 11.15 30.65
CA GLY A 276 6.57 10.75 32.05
C GLY A 276 7.93 10.11 32.37
N PHE A 277 8.93 10.29 31.48
CA PHE A 277 10.31 9.95 31.75
C PHE A 277 10.98 11.08 32.54
N GLY A 278 11.53 10.77 33.71
CA GLY A 278 12.17 11.73 34.61
C GLY A 278 11.65 11.64 36.05
N ASP A 279 12.38 12.26 36.98
CA ASP A 279 11.96 12.33 38.39
C ASP A 279 10.64 13.10 38.52
N PRO A 280 9.70 12.64 39.37
CA PRO A 280 8.45 13.34 39.56
C PRO A 280 8.71 14.76 40.07
N ILE A 281 8.18 15.75 39.36
CA ILE A 281 8.12 17.12 39.87
C ILE A 281 7.13 17.10 41.03
N MET A 282 7.65 17.07 42.25
CA MET A 282 6.87 17.18 43.48
C MET A 282 6.34 18.60 43.58
N SER A 283 5.18 18.89 42.96
CA SER A 283 4.50 20.16 43.18
C SER A 283 3.58 20.02 44.40
N PRO A 284 3.76 20.86 45.45
CA PRO A 284 2.82 20.89 46.55
C PRO A 284 1.48 21.42 46.02
N ARG A 285 0.45 20.58 46.01
CA ARG A 285 -0.93 21.04 45.87
C ARG A 285 -1.43 21.43 47.25
N LEU A 286 -1.67 22.72 47.44
CA LEU A 286 -2.38 23.20 48.61
C LEU A 286 -3.83 22.76 48.47
N VAL A 287 -4.22 21.72 49.19
CA VAL A 287 -5.64 21.41 49.40
C VAL A 287 -6.09 22.40 50.46
N THR A 288 -6.64 23.54 50.05
CA THR A 288 -7.44 24.36 50.94
C THR A 288 -8.64 23.52 51.32
N ALA A 289 -8.64 22.98 52.55
CA ALA A 289 -9.83 22.43 53.14
C ALA A 289 -10.90 23.51 53.04
N ALA A 290 -11.92 23.28 52.22
CA ALA A 290 -13.12 24.09 52.25
C ALA A 290 -13.65 23.97 53.69
N SER A 291 -13.54 25.07 54.42
CA SER A 291 -14.19 25.21 55.71
C SER A 291 -15.67 24.92 55.52
N GLU A 292 -16.16 23.94 56.28
CA GLU A 292 -17.58 23.71 56.50
C GLU A 292 -18.25 25.04 56.88
N GLY A 293 -19.35 25.35 56.19
CA GLY A 293 -20.41 26.25 56.66
C GLY A 293 -20.01 27.71 56.96
N ALA A 294 -20.20 28.59 55.99
CA ALA A 294 -20.52 29.98 56.28
C ALA A 294 -21.50 30.50 55.22
N ASP A 295 -22.73 30.70 55.68
CA ASP A 295 -23.86 31.43 55.11
C ASP A 295 -23.59 32.26 53.85
N ASP A 296 -24.29 31.91 52.77
CA ASP A 296 -24.59 32.83 51.67
C ASP A 296 -25.58 33.90 52.18
N PRO A 297 -25.21 35.20 52.24
CA PRO A 297 -26.23 36.23 52.31
C PRO A 297 -26.80 36.44 50.91
N MET A 298 -28.08 36.10 50.78
CA MET A 298 -28.97 36.41 49.65
C MET A 298 -28.76 37.83 49.10
N PRO A 299 -28.71 38.01 47.77
CA PRO A 299 -28.75 39.34 47.19
C PRO A 299 -30.20 39.86 47.17
N SER A 300 -30.41 41.09 47.61
CA SER A 300 -31.61 41.89 47.32
C SER A 300 -31.32 43.37 47.56
N PRO A 301 -31.98 44.31 46.86
CA PRO A 301 -32.64 44.26 45.55
C PRO A 301 -31.87 45.01 44.45
#